data_AF-A0AAU3RWT1-F1
#
_entry.id   AF-A0AAU3RWT1-F1
#
_cell.length_a   1.000
_cell.length_b   1.000
_cell.length_c   1.000
_cell.angle_alpha   90.00
_cell.angle_beta   90.00
_cell.angle_gamma   90.00
#
_symmetry.space_group_name_H-M   'P 1'
#
loop_
_entity.id
_entity.type
_entity.pdbx_description
1 polymer ?
#
loop_
_entity_poly.entity_id
_entity_poly.type
_entity_poly.pdbx_seq_one_letter_code
_entity_poly.pdbx_strand_id
1 'polypeptide(L)'
;MKDLITRSRIAKLAASGAAVAATVLLATPASAATAISVTPSSGLSDGQTVSISGSGYTPGAAVNVGECASSTLCSNDVKNLTADANGAISVTLDVKKAFVAKDWSTGQDVNVDCSAAGTQCNITAWEQTTGNTVQNISFS
;
A
#
# COMPACT_ATOMS: atom_id res chain seq x y z
N MET A 1 26.96 39.37 -73.65
CA MET A 1 28.33 39.50 -73.11
C MET A 1 28.38 40.61 -72.07
N LYS A 2 28.08 40.29 -70.81
CA LYS A 2 28.60 40.97 -69.60
C LYS A 2 27.94 40.27 -68.39
N ASP A 3 28.58 39.24 -67.87
CA ASP A 3 28.26 38.72 -66.54
C ASP A 3 29.35 39.18 -65.59
N LEU A 4 28.88 39.91 -64.59
CA LEU A 4 29.64 40.71 -63.65
C LEU A 4 29.77 39.94 -62.32
N ILE A 5 30.92 40.13 -61.68
CA ILE A 5 31.13 40.16 -60.22
C ILE A 5 31.46 38.82 -59.51
N THR A 6 32.77 38.64 -59.31
CA THR A 6 33.49 37.99 -58.20
C THR A 6 33.04 38.48 -56.81
N ARG A 7 32.76 37.58 -55.83
CA ARG A 7 32.95 37.71 -54.35
C ARG A 7 32.72 36.31 -53.70
N SER A 8 33.30 35.85 -52.59
CA SER A 8 34.38 36.26 -51.70
C SER A 8 34.52 35.15 -50.61
N ARG A 9 35.76 34.74 -50.35
CA ARG A 9 36.38 34.22 -49.11
C ARG A 9 35.59 33.32 -48.14
N ILE A 10 36.09 32.09 -48.04
CA ILE A 10 35.96 31.16 -46.91
C ILE A 10 36.45 31.85 -45.62
N ALA A 11 35.63 31.83 -44.56
CA ALA A 11 36.07 32.14 -43.20
C ALA A 11 35.55 31.06 -42.25
N LYS A 12 36.50 30.29 -41.68
CA LYS A 12 36.29 29.34 -40.59
C LYS A 12 35.89 30.11 -39.33
N LEU A 13 34.77 29.74 -38.71
CA LEU A 13 34.45 30.11 -37.33
C LEU A 13 34.41 28.83 -36.50
N ALA A 14 35.49 28.61 -35.75
CA ALA A 14 35.51 27.68 -34.63
C ALA A 14 34.73 28.33 -33.47
N ALA A 15 33.66 27.68 -33.02
CA ALA A 15 32.96 28.07 -31.80
C ALA A 15 33.17 26.98 -30.75
N SER A 16 34.08 27.26 -29.82
CA SER A 16 34.28 26.48 -28.60
C SER A 16 33.09 26.69 -27.67
N GLY A 17 32.20 25.70 -27.57
CA GLY A 17 31.15 25.65 -26.55
C GLY A 17 31.41 24.49 -25.60
N ALA A 18 31.95 24.76 -24.41
CA ALA A 18 31.99 23.76 -23.34
C ALA A 18 30.56 23.63 -22.78
N ALA A 19 29.84 22.59 -23.18
CA ALA A 19 28.54 22.27 -22.62
C ALA A 19 28.73 21.76 -21.18
N VAL A 20 28.32 22.55 -20.19
CA VAL A 20 28.23 22.10 -18.80
C VAL A 20 26.96 21.25 -18.70
N ALA A 21 27.11 19.93 -18.82
CA ALA A 21 26.01 19.00 -18.60
C ALA A 21 25.70 18.95 -17.10
N ALA A 22 24.68 19.68 -16.67
CA ALA A 22 24.13 19.55 -15.32
C ALA A 22 23.33 18.24 -15.25
N THR A 23 23.88 17.22 -14.61
CA THR A 23 23.16 15.99 -14.29
C THR A 23 22.12 16.28 -13.21
N VAL A 24 20.85 16.35 -13.61
CA VAL A 24 19.73 16.36 -12.66
C VAL A 24 19.65 14.96 -12.03
N LEU A 25 20.00 14.87 -10.75
CA LEU A 25 19.72 13.69 -9.94
C LEU A 25 18.21 13.63 -9.71
N LEU A 26 17.51 12.78 -10.46
CA LEU A 26 16.14 12.42 -10.12
C LEU A 26 16.20 11.59 -8.84
N ALA A 27 15.88 12.21 -7.71
CA ALA A 27 15.66 11.46 -6.47
C ALA A 27 14.39 10.62 -6.65
N THR A 28 14.55 9.29 -6.64
CA THR A 28 13.39 8.40 -6.53
C THR A 28 12.76 8.62 -5.17
N PRO A 29 11.44 8.90 -5.07
CA PRO A 29 10.78 8.99 -3.78
C PRO A 29 11.01 7.65 -3.04
N ALA A 30 11.52 7.73 -1.81
CA ALA A 30 11.60 6.56 -0.96
C ALA A 30 10.16 6.09 -0.68
N SER A 31 9.80 4.92 -1.19
CA SER A 31 8.55 4.27 -0.82
C SER A 31 8.61 3.93 0.67
N ALA A 32 7.71 4.54 1.45
CA ALA A 32 7.55 4.17 2.85
C ALA A 32 7.09 2.71 2.93
N ALA A 33 7.70 1.92 3.81
CA ALA A 33 7.23 0.56 4.06
C ALA A 33 5.79 0.61 4.60
N THR A 34 4.93 -0.29 4.13
CA THR A 34 3.56 -0.37 4.65
C THR A 34 3.56 -0.89 6.07
N ALA A 35 2.70 -0.29 6.90
CA ALA A 35 2.51 -0.67 8.29
C ALA A 35 1.06 -0.47 8.70
N ILE A 36 0.58 -1.32 9.62
CA ILE A 36 -0.68 -1.11 10.33
C ILE A 36 -0.48 -1.25 11.83
N SER A 37 -1.31 -0.54 12.58
CA SER A 37 -1.41 -0.62 14.03
C SER A 37 -2.86 -0.82 14.45
N VAL A 38 -3.11 -1.80 15.33
CA VAL A 38 -4.43 -2.09 15.94
C VAL A 38 -4.37 -1.79 17.43
N THR A 39 -5.35 -1.06 17.96
CA THR A 39 -5.45 -0.69 19.38
C THR A 39 -6.88 -0.81 19.90
N PRO A 40 -7.12 -1.57 20.99
CA PRO A 40 -6.23 -2.58 21.55
C PRO A 40 -6.02 -3.76 20.57
N SER A 41 -4.96 -4.54 20.77
CA SER A 41 -4.66 -5.72 19.94
C SER A 41 -4.59 -7.03 20.72
N SER A 42 -4.70 -6.98 22.05
CA SER A 42 -4.61 -8.18 22.89
C SER A 42 -5.57 -8.08 24.06
N GLY A 43 -5.91 -9.23 24.63
CA GLY A 43 -6.90 -9.32 25.69
C GLY A 43 -8.29 -8.91 25.23
N LEU A 44 -8.59 -9.08 23.93
CA LEU A 44 -9.83 -8.63 23.32
C LEU A 44 -11.03 -9.45 23.82
N SER A 45 -12.17 -8.79 23.98
CA SER A 45 -13.46 -9.43 24.16
C SER A 45 -14.15 -9.66 22.81
N ASP A 46 -15.05 -10.64 22.75
CA ASP A 46 -15.87 -10.85 21.56
C ASP A 46 -16.74 -9.61 21.27
N GLY A 47 -16.75 -9.16 20.02
CA GLY A 47 -17.46 -7.94 19.59
C GLY A 47 -16.79 -6.63 20.00
N GLN A 48 -15.55 -6.67 20.52
CA GLN A 48 -14.85 -5.46 20.93
C GLN A 48 -14.45 -4.62 19.72
N THR A 49 -14.79 -3.33 19.76
CA THR A 49 -14.30 -2.37 18.76
C THR A 49 -12.81 -2.08 18.96
N VAL A 50 -12.04 -2.21 17.89
CA VAL A 50 -10.62 -1.81 17.82
C VAL A 50 -10.44 -0.65 16.85
N SER A 51 -9.48 0.21 17.15
CA SER A 51 -9.02 1.27 16.24
C SER A 51 -7.85 0.78 15.41
N ILE A 52 -7.90 1.03 14.10
CA ILE A 52 -6.89 0.61 13.14
C ILE A 52 -6.35 1.88 12.47
N SER A 53 -5.02 1.95 12.38
CA SER A 53 -4.30 2.95 11.60
C SER A 53 -3.34 2.25 10.66
N GLY A 54 -3.10 2.84 9.48
CA GLY A 54 -2.15 2.30 8.53
C GLY A 54 -1.49 3.40 7.71
N SER A 55 -0.31 3.10 7.15
CA SER A 55 0.51 4.04 6.39
C SER A 55 1.34 3.33 5.32
N GLY A 56 1.86 4.10 4.37
CA GLY A 56 2.76 3.60 3.32
C GLY A 56 2.02 3.05 2.09
N TYR A 57 0.70 3.22 2.03
CA TYR A 57 -0.10 2.85 0.87
C TYR A 57 0.05 3.87 -0.25
N THR A 58 -0.23 3.45 -1.49
CA THR A 58 -0.33 4.36 -2.63
C THR A 58 -1.44 5.40 -2.37
N PRO A 59 -1.16 6.72 -2.38
CA PRO A 59 -2.20 7.73 -2.20
C PRO A 59 -3.36 7.56 -3.19
N GLY A 60 -4.59 7.59 -2.68
CA GLY A 60 -5.80 7.36 -3.48
C GLY A 60 -6.09 5.91 -3.83
N ALA A 61 -5.25 4.95 -3.43
CA ALA A 61 -5.52 3.53 -3.66
C ALA A 61 -6.61 2.98 -2.72
N ALA A 62 -7.31 1.96 -3.20
CA ALA A 62 -8.28 1.22 -2.40
C ALA A 62 -7.56 0.27 -1.44
N VAL A 63 -7.91 0.32 -0.17
CA VAL A 63 -7.37 -0.54 0.88
C VAL A 63 -8.52 -1.29 1.55
N ASN A 64 -8.43 -2.63 1.54
CA ASN A 64 -9.40 -3.50 2.20
C ASN A 64 -8.86 -3.89 3.56
N VAL A 65 -9.64 -3.69 4.62
CA VAL A 65 -9.24 -4.01 6.00
C VAL A 65 -10.24 -4.99 6.59
N GLY A 66 -9.76 -6.12 7.12
CA GLY A 66 -10.63 -7.13 7.73
C GLY A 66 -9.90 -7.98 8.76
N GLU A 67 -10.68 -8.62 9.62
CA GLU A 67 -10.21 -9.66 10.55
C GLU A 67 -10.07 -11.00 9.82
N CYS A 68 -8.93 -11.67 9.98
CA CYS A 68 -8.61 -12.91 9.27
C CYS A 68 -7.85 -13.90 10.16
N ALA A 69 -7.95 -15.19 9.84
CA ALA A 69 -7.10 -16.25 10.39
C ALA A 69 -6.00 -16.71 9.40
N SER A 70 -6.16 -16.38 8.11
CA SER A 70 -5.16 -16.59 7.05
C SER A 70 -5.42 -15.61 5.91
N SER A 71 -4.60 -15.66 4.85
CA SER A 71 -4.79 -14.81 3.66
C SER A 71 -6.07 -15.10 2.87
N THR A 72 -6.74 -16.24 3.11
CA THR A 72 -7.99 -16.61 2.40
C THR A 72 -9.18 -16.77 3.33
N LEU A 73 -8.95 -16.79 4.64
CA LEU A 73 -9.97 -16.97 5.68
C LEU A 73 -10.17 -15.66 6.44
N CYS A 74 -10.92 -14.75 5.83
CA CYS A 74 -11.30 -13.48 6.44
C CYS A 74 -12.79 -13.47 6.80
N SER A 75 -13.13 -12.70 7.83
CA SER A 75 -14.52 -12.42 8.16
C SER A 75 -15.19 -11.63 7.03
N ASN A 76 -16.52 -11.69 6.99
CA ASN A 76 -17.30 -10.95 5.99
C ASN A 76 -17.43 -9.45 6.30
N ASP A 77 -16.97 -8.98 7.47
CA ASP A 77 -16.96 -7.55 7.81
C ASP A 77 -15.68 -6.86 7.33
N VAL A 78 -15.59 -6.67 6.01
CA VAL A 78 -14.45 -5.99 5.37
C VAL A 78 -14.76 -4.52 5.19
N LYS A 79 -13.87 -3.64 5.69
CA LYS A 79 -13.92 -2.21 5.46
C LYS A 79 -13.16 -1.87 4.18
N ASN A 80 -13.80 -1.08 3.31
CA ASN A 80 -13.21 -0.57 2.08
C ASN A 80 -12.86 0.91 2.29
N LEU A 81 -11.58 1.23 2.20
CA LEU A 81 -11.04 2.57 2.44
C LEU A 81 -10.33 3.08 1.19
N THR A 82 -10.13 4.38 1.13
CA THR A 82 -9.21 5.02 0.20
C THR A 82 -8.08 5.63 0.99
N ALA A 83 -6.83 5.30 0.66
CA ALA A 83 -5.67 5.89 1.29
C ALA A 83 -5.65 7.40 1.01
N ASP A 84 -5.35 8.20 2.04
CA ASP A 84 -5.30 9.66 1.91
C ASP A 84 -4.10 10.13 1.06
N ALA A 85 -3.94 11.45 0.93
CA ALA A 85 -2.83 12.04 0.17
C ALA A 85 -1.43 11.67 0.71
N ASN A 86 -1.33 11.22 1.95
CA ASN A 86 -0.10 10.77 2.61
C ASN A 86 0.04 9.24 2.60
N GLY A 87 -0.88 8.51 1.96
CA GLY A 87 -0.88 7.06 1.97
C GLY A 87 -1.34 6.44 3.29
N ALA A 88 -2.14 7.18 4.07
CA ALA A 88 -2.64 6.75 5.37
C ALA A 88 -4.12 6.32 5.34
N ILE A 89 -4.48 5.42 6.26
CA ILE A 89 -5.85 5.00 6.52
C ILE A 89 -6.14 5.00 8.02
N SER A 90 -7.40 5.20 8.39
CA SER A 90 -7.88 4.96 9.74
C SER A 90 -9.32 4.48 9.73
N VAL A 91 -9.62 3.46 10.53
CA VAL A 91 -10.95 2.83 10.60
C VAL A 91 -11.12 2.11 11.94
N THR A 92 -12.36 1.81 12.30
CA THR A 92 -12.67 0.90 13.42
C THR A 92 -13.29 -0.40 12.91
N LEU A 93 -13.06 -1.49 13.64
CA LEU A 93 -13.64 -2.79 13.37
C LEU A 93 -14.11 -3.44 14.67
N ASP A 94 -15.26 -4.10 14.64
CA ASP A 94 -15.72 -4.94 15.76
C ASP A 94 -15.18 -6.34 15.54
N VAL A 95 -14.16 -6.72 16.31
CA VAL A 95 -13.50 -8.03 16.16
C VAL A 95 -14.30 -9.12 16.83
N LYS A 96 -14.26 -10.33 16.27
CA LYS A 96 -15.04 -11.48 16.74
C LYS A 96 -14.13 -12.62 17.15
N LYS A 97 -14.34 -13.12 18.35
CA LYS A 97 -13.60 -14.29 18.86
C LYS A 97 -13.86 -15.52 18.00
N ALA A 98 -15.05 -15.63 17.41
CA ALA A 98 -15.38 -16.64 16.42
C ALA A 98 -16.23 -16.06 15.28
N PHE A 99 -15.99 -16.52 14.05
CA PHE A 99 -16.75 -16.10 12.88
C PHE A 99 -16.76 -17.16 11.78
N VAL A 100 -17.74 -17.08 10.89
CA VAL A 100 -17.73 -17.85 9.65
C VAL A 100 -17.00 -17.05 8.58
N ALA A 101 -15.86 -17.57 8.14
CA ALA A 101 -15.10 -17.05 7.01
C ALA A 101 -15.59 -17.69 5.71
N LYS A 102 -15.68 -16.91 4.64
CA LYS A 102 -15.76 -17.45 3.29
C LYS A 102 -14.35 -17.68 2.80
N ASP A 103 -13.94 -18.93 2.59
CA ASP A 103 -12.62 -19.21 2.02
C ASP A 103 -12.59 -18.74 0.56
N TRP A 104 -11.82 -17.70 0.29
CA TRP A 104 -11.72 -17.12 -1.05
C TRP A 104 -11.04 -18.04 -2.07
N SER A 105 -10.33 -19.07 -1.61
CA SER A 105 -9.73 -20.07 -2.52
C SER A 105 -10.72 -21.15 -2.95
N THR A 106 -11.70 -21.50 -2.11
CA THR A 106 -12.56 -22.68 -2.31
C THR A 106 -14.05 -22.35 -2.38
N GLY A 107 -14.44 -21.14 -1.98
CA GLY A 107 -15.83 -20.70 -1.84
C GLY A 107 -16.59 -21.33 -0.67
N GLN A 108 -15.92 -22.12 0.17
CA GLN A 108 -16.53 -22.82 1.30
C GLN A 108 -16.64 -21.93 2.53
N ASP A 109 -17.63 -22.21 3.37
CA ASP A 109 -17.76 -21.56 4.67
C ASP A 109 -16.93 -22.34 5.70
N VAL A 110 -16.06 -21.63 6.41
CA VAL A 110 -15.14 -22.18 7.41
C VAL A 110 -15.39 -21.49 8.75
N ASN A 111 -15.63 -22.27 9.80
CA ASN A 111 -15.74 -21.73 11.14
C ASN A 111 -14.35 -21.45 11.71
N VAL A 112 -14.08 -20.19 12.03
CA VAL A 112 -12.84 -19.73 12.68
C VAL A 112 -13.14 -19.48 14.15
N ASP A 113 -12.28 -20.01 15.02
CA ASP A 113 -12.24 -19.70 16.45
C ASP A 113 -10.84 -19.19 16.80
N CYS A 114 -10.74 -17.89 17.05
CA CYS A 114 -9.52 -17.16 17.36
C CYS A 114 -8.96 -17.45 18.76
N SER A 115 -9.73 -18.15 19.61
CA SER A 115 -9.29 -18.60 20.93
C SER A 115 -8.84 -20.07 20.94
N ALA A 116 -9.11 -20.81 19.86
CA ALA A 116 -8.68 -22.19 19.73
C ALA A 116 -7.15 -22.32 19.65
N ALA A 117 -6.61 -23.34 20.30
CA ALA A 117 -5.18 -23.64 20.24
C ALA A 117 -4.72 -23.89 18.80
N GLY A 118 -3.73 -23.12 18.36
CA GLY A 118 -3.17 -23.21 17.01
C GLY A 118 -3.81 -22.26 15.98
N THR A 119 -4.85 -21.50 16.36
CA THR A 119 -5.40 -20.42 15.54
C THR A 119 -4.78 -19.08 15.92
N GLN A 120 -4.33 -18.31 14.93
CA GLN A 120 -3.86 -16.93 15.11
C GLN A 120 -4.73 -16.01 14.26
N CYS A 121 -5.54 -15.19 14.90
CA CYS A 121 -6.29 -14.15 14.20
C CYS A 121 -5.47 -12.85 14.11
N ASN A 122 -5.74 -12.08 13.08
CA ASN A 122 -5.05 -10.84 12.78
C ASN A 122 -6.01 -9.87 12.08
N ILE A 123 -5.65 -8.59 12.12
CA ILE A 123 -6.17 -7.61 11.17
C ILE A 123 -5.24 -7.61 9.96
N THR A 124 -5.80 -7.80 8.78
CA THR A 124 -5.10 -7.67 7.51
C THR A 124 -5.61 -6.42 6.78
N ALA A 125 -4.68 -5.60 6.30
CA ALA A 125 -4.93 -4.55 5.33
C ALA A 125 -4.29 -4.94 4.00
N TRP A 126 -5.08 -4.95 2.92
CA TRP A 126 -4.63 -5.30 1.58
C TRP A 126 -4.82 -4.15 0.61
N GLU A 127 -3.75 -3.82 -0.11
CA GLU A 127 -3.75 -2.91 -1.25
C GLU A 127 -3.05 -3.64 -2.42
N GLN A 128 -3.49 -3.37 -3.67
CA GLN A 128 -3.04 -4.14 -4.84
C GLN A 128 -1.53 -4.03 -5.10
N THR A 129 -0.95 -2.85 -4.89
CA THR A 129 0.44 -2.55 -5.19
C THR A 129 1.39 -3.02 -4.10
N THR A 130 1.03 -2.78 -2.83
CA THR A 130 1.87 -3.07 -1.66
C THR A 130 1.58 -4.44 -1.04
N GLY A 131 0.47 -5.09 -1.41
CA GLY A 131 0.07 -6.38 -0.87
C GLY A 131 -0.49 -6.30 0.55
N ASN A 132 -0.39 -7.43 1.27
CA ASN A 132 -0.92 -7.57 2.63
C ASN A 132 0.02 -6.95 3.67
N THR A 133 -0.57 -6.21 4.60
CA THR A 133 0.05 -5.80 5.86
C THR A 133 -0.78 -6.37 7.00
N VAL A 134 -0.13 -6.97 8.00
CA VAL A 134 -0.80 -7.80 9.00
C VAL A 134 -0.39 -7.38 10.40
N GLN A 135 -1.35 -7.33 11.33
CA GLN A 135 -1.10 -7.26 12.77
C GLN A 135 -1.92 -8.33 13.49
N ASN A 136 -1.23 -9.21 14.22
CA ASN A 136 -1.87 -10.22 15.04
C ASN A 136 -2.70 -9.58 16.17
N ILE A 137 -3.81 -10.24 16.49
CA ILE A 137 -4.65 -9.90 17.62
C ILE A 137 -4.89 -11.12 18.50
N SER A 138 -5.15 -10.91 19.79
CA SER A 138 -5.48 -12.00 20.71
C SER A 138 -6.68 -11.67 21.57
N PHE A 139 -7.53 -12.67 21.79
CA PHE A 139 -8.68 -12.59 22.69
C PHE A 139 -8.33 -13.11 24.08
N SER A 140 -9.05 -12.60 25.09
CA SER A 140 -9.01 -13.09 26.48
C SER A 140 -9.67 -14.45 26.64
#